data_AF-A5UZQ9-F1
#
_entry.id   AF-A5UZQ9-F1
#
_cell.length_a   1.000
_cell.length_b   1.000
_cell.length_c   1.000
_cell.angle_alpha   90.00
_cell.angle_beta   90.00
_cell.angle_gamma   90.00
#
_symmetry.space_group_name_H-M   'P 1'
#
loop_
_entity.id
_entity.type
_entity.pdbx_description
1 polymer ?
#
loop_
_entity_poly.entity_id
_entity_poly.type
_entity_poly.pdbx_seq_one_letter_code
_entity_poly.pdbx_strand_id
1 'polypeptide(L)'
;MTMYVLIENKPTGRVTASLIGWPSMTVQGNTEVEAMNALRQLIASHLKDARIVPLDIETERTWLQTAGVFKDDPFAAEFDELMSGYRREHDDEDSPELPQDHAA
;
A
#
# COMPACT_ATOMS: atom_id res chain seq x y z
N MET A 1 2.43 -15.82 -4.44
CA MET A 1 2.80 -14.52 -3.84
C MET A 1 2.68 -13.47 -4.93
N THR A 2 1.85 -12.45 -4.73
CA THR A 2 1.72 -11.33 -5.67
C THR A 2 2.57 -10.18 -5.13
N MET A 3 3.45 -9.63 -5.96
CA MET A 3 4.27 -8.47 -5.62
C MET A 3 3.93 -7.33 -6.57
N TYR A 4 3.95 -6.10 -6.08
CA TYR A 4 3.67 -4.92 -6.87
C TYR A 4 4.93 -4.42 -7.58
N VAL A 5 4.77 -4.05 -8.84
CA VAL A 5 5.84 -3.58 -9.71
C VAL A 5 5.47 -2.18 -10.21
N LEU A 6 6.43 -1.26 -10.16
CA LEU A 6 6.32 0.05 -10.79
C LEU A 6 6.74 -0.07 -12.25
N ILE A 7 5.90 0.44 -13.16
CA ILE A 7 6.19 0.55 -14.59
C ILE A 7 6.37 2.02 -14.95
N GLU A 8 7.50 2.36 -15.58
CA GLU A 8 7.79 3.70 -16.06
C GLU A 8 8.17 3.72 -17.54
N ASN A 9 7.55 4.62 -18.30
CA ASN A 9 7.93 4.90 -19.68
C ASN A 9 9.01 5.99 -19.68
N LYS A 10 10.20 5.67 -20.18
CA LYS A 10 11.32 6.63 -20.26
C LYS A 10 11.24 7.46 -21.55
N PRO A 11 11.73 8.71 -21.55
CA PRO A 11 11.76 9.55 -22.76
C PRO A 11 12.53 8.93 -23.94
N THR A 12 13.41 7.96 -23.66
CA THR A 12 14.18 7.19 -24.65
C THR A 12 13.35 6.10 -25.35
N GLY A 13 12.05 6.00 -25.08
CA GLY A 13 11.16 4.96 -25.62
C GLY A 13 11.32 3.59 -24.96
N ARG A 14 12.12 3.48 -23.88
CA ARG A 14 12.26 2.25 -23.11
C ARG A 14 11.26 2.20 -21.97
N VAL A 15 10.86 0.99 -21.60
CA VAL A 15 10.02 0.72 -20.42
C VAL A 15 10.91 0.19 -19.30
N THR A 16 10.77 0.75 -18.10
CA THR A 16 11.45 0.27 -16.89
C THR A 16 10.44 -0.44 -16.00
N ALA A 17 10.80 -1.62 -15.47
CA ALA A 17 10.02 -2.35 -14.49
C ALA A 17 10.85 -2.52 -13.21
N SER A 18 10.28 -2.13 -12.07
CA SER A 18 10.98 -2.10 -10.77
C SER A 18 10.13 -2.73 -9.67
N LEU A 19 10.72 -3.63 -8.87
CA LEU A 19 10.03 -4.22 -7.72
C LEU A 19 9.93 -3.21 -6.56
N ILE A 20 8.72 -2.96 -6.06
CA ILE A 20 8.51 -2.04 -4.93
C ILE A 20 9.15 -2.62 -3.67
N GLY A 21 9.93 -1.78 -2.97
CA GLY A 21 10.69 -2.20 -1.78
C GLY A 21 12.03 -2.86 -2.08
N TRP A 22 12.37 -3.10 -3.35
CA TRP A 22 13.66 -3.69 -3.73
C TRP A 22 14.28 -2.99 -4.96
N PRO A 23 14.89 -1.80 -4.78
CA PRO A 23 15.33 -0.96 -5.91
C PRO A 23 16.39 -1.62 -6.81
N SER A 24 17.17 -2.57 -6.27
CA SER A 24 18.12 -3.36 -7.07
C SER A 24 17.45 -4.33 -8.06
N MET A 25 16.16 -4.61 -7.90
CA MET A 25 15.36 -5.44 -8.80
C MET A 25 14.65 -4.55 -9.83
N THR A 26 15.45 -3.96 -10.72
CA THR A 26 14.99 -3.05 -11.77
C THR A 26 15.60 -3.46 -13.11
N VAL A 27 14.78 -3.50 -14.16
CA VAL A 27 15.23 -3.82 -15.52
C VAL A 27 14.57 -2.91 -16.55
N GLN A 28 15.17 -2.83 -17.73
CA GLN A 28 14.61 -2.09 -18.85
C GLN A 28 14.35 -3.01 -20.05
N GLY A 29 13.24 -2.79 -20.73
CA GLY A 29 12.85 -3.46 -21.98
C GLY A 29 12.38 -2.44 -23.03
N ASN A 30 12.15 -2.90 -24.26
CA ASN A 30 11.56 -2.07 -25.31
C ASN A 30 10.03 -2.05 -25.21
N THR A 31 9.45 -3.04 -24.53
CA THR A 31 8.02 -3.13 -24.24
C THR A 31 7.80 -3.47 -22.77
N GLU A 32 6.59 -3.23 -22.28
CA GLU A 32 6.19 -3.65 -20.93
C GLU A 32 6.32 -5.17 -20.73
N VAL A 33 5.88 -5.96 -21.72
CA VAL A 33 5.96 -7.43 -21.68
C VAL A 33 7.41 -7.90 -21.57
N GLU A 34 8.31 -7.29 -22.35
CA GLU A 34 9.74 -7.61 -22.30
C GLU A 34 10.36 -7.25 -20.94
N ALA A 35 10.07 -6.04 -20.43
CA ALA A 35 10.57 -5.58 -19.15
C ALA A 35 10.07 -6.47 -18.00
N MET A 36 8.80 -6.87 -18.03
CA MET A 36 8.21 -7.77 -17.04
C MET A 36 8.81 -9.18 -17.08
N ASN A 37 9.05 -9.73 -18.27
CA ASN A 37 9.69 -11.04 -18.40
C ASN A 37 11.14 -11.02 -17.90
N ALA A 38 11.90 -9.98 -18.23
CA ALA A 38 13.25 -9.78 -17.72
C ALA A 38 13.26 -9.63 -16.19
N LEU A 39 12.30 -8.89 -15.62
CA LEU A 39 12.19 -8.71 -14.17
C LEU A 39 11.89 -10.03 -13.47
N ARG A 40 10.98 -10.85 -14.02
CA ARG A 40 10.68 -12.19 -13.50
C ARG A 40 11.92 -13.09 -13.49
N GLN A 41 12.72 -13.05 -14.55
CA GLN A 41 13.97 -13.83 -14.63
C GLN A 41 15.00 -13.36 -13.61
N LEU A 42 15.17 -12.04 -13.45
CA LEU A 42 16.07 -11.47 -12.45
C LEU A 42 15.69 -11.90 -11.03
N ILE A 43 14.42 -11.77 -10.67
CA ILE A 43 13.89 -12.17 -9.36
C ILE A 43 14.07 -13.67 -9.14
N ALA A 44 13.69 -14.50 -10.11
CA ALA A 44 13.81 -15.96 -10.02
C ALA A 44 15.28 -16.40 -9.87
N SER A 45 16.20 -15.78 -10.60
CA SER A 45 17.64 -16.03 -10.48
C SER A 45 18.15 -15.67 -9.08
N HIS A 46 17.78 -14.49 -8.57
CA HIS A 46 18.22 -14.03 -7.25
C HIS A 46 17.64 -14.90 -6.11
N LEU A 47 16.37 -15.28 -6.19
CA LEU A 47 15.72 -16.13 -5.18
C LEU A 47 16.13 -17.61 -5.25
N LYS A 48 16.91 -18.01 -6.26
CA LYS A 48 17.49 -19.36 -6.29
C LYS A 48 18.47 -19.58 -5.14
N ASP A 49 19.27 -18.55 -4.84
CA ASP A 49 20.33 -18.58 -3.83
C ASP A 49 19.99 -17.74 -2.59
N ALA A 50 18.80 -17.14 -2.53
CA ALA A 50 18.35 -16.27 -1.45
C ALA A 50 16.96 -16.66 -0.94
N ARG A 51 16.69 -16.40 0.35
CA ARG A 51 15.36 -16.57 0.98
C ARG A 51 14.86 -15.27 1.56
N ILE A 52 13.56 -15.02 1.42
CA ILE A 52 12.88 -13.93 2.12
C ILE A 52 12.55 -14.42 3.52
N VAL A 53 12.95 -13.67 4.53
CA VAL A 53 12.64 -13.97 5.94
C VAL A 53 11.92 -12.80 6.59
N PRO A 54 10.87 -13.04 7.38
CA PRO A 54 10.35 -12.01 8.26
C PRO A 54 11.43 -11.67 9.30
N LEU A 55 11.64 -10.38 9.54
CA LEU A 55 12.49 -9.89 10.62
C LEU A 55 11.62 -9.05 11.54
N ASP A 56 11.35 -9.59 12.73
CA ASP A 56 10.69 -8.84 13.77
C ASP A 56 11.70 -7.87 14.39
N ILE A 57 11.40 -6.58 14.29
CA ILE A 57 12.16 -5.52 14.94
C ILE A 57 11.33 -5.05 16.11
N GLU A 58 11.84 -5.24 17.32
CA GLU A 58 11.23 -4.66 18.51
C GLU A 58 11.47 -3.16 18.51
N THR A 59 10.41 -2.39 18.26
CA THR A 59 10.38 -0.95 18.49
C THR A 59 9.67 -0.67 19.81
N GLU A 60 10.09 0.37 20.52
CA GLU A 60 9.28 0.89 21.62
C GLU A 60 7.89 1.21 21.06
N ARG A 61 6.86 0.57 21.62
CA ARG A 61 5.47 0.79 21.22
C ARG A 61 4.99 2.08 21.88
N THR A 62 5.46 3.23 21.39
CA THR A 62 5.13 4.55 21.95
C THR A 62 3.61 4.79 21.99
N TRP A 63 2.86 4.19 21.06
CA TRP A 63 1.39 4.21 21.06
C TRP A 63 0.74 3.50 22.28
N LEU A 64 1.46 2.60 22.97
CA LEU A 64 1.00 2.04 24.25
C LEU A 64 1.04 3.09 25.37
N GLN A 65 1.86 4.14 25.26
CA GLN A 65 1.93 5.20 26.26
C GLN A 65 0.63 6.02 26.31
N THR A 66 -0.11 6.06 25.19
CA THR A 66 -1.39 6.78 25.06
C THR A 66 -2.59 5.84 25.08
N ALA A 67 -2.39 4.53 25.22
CA ALA A 67 -3.48 3.57 25.21
C ALA A 67 -4.40 3.77 26.42
N GLY A 68 -5.66 4.08 26.17
CA GLY A 68 -6.67 4.29 27.21
C GLY A 68 -6.66 5.67 27.86
N VAL A 69 -5.94 6.66 27.29
CA VAL A 69 -5.89 8.02 27.86
C VAL A 69 -7.27 8.69 27.99
N PHE A 70 -8.23 8.31 27.14
CA PHE A 70 -9.60 8.83 27.15
C PHE A 70 -10.63 7.89 27.81
N LYS A 71 -10.17 6.81 28.47
CA LYS A 71 -11.08 5.79 29.03
C LYS A 71 -12.09 6.37 30.03
N ASP A 72 -11.63 7.29 30.86
CA ASP A 72 -12.41 7.92 31.92
C ASP A 72 -12.69 9.39 31.61
N ASP A 73 -12.72 9.78 30.32
CA ASP A 73 -13.00 11.15 29.90
C ASP A 73 -14.45 11.52 30.25
N PRO A 74 -14.68 12.52 31.13
CA PRO A 74 -16.03 12.92 31.54
C PRO A 74 -16.84 13.53 30.38
N PHE A 75 -16.19 13.93 29.29
CA PHE A 75 -16.83 14.51 28.10
C PHE A 75 -17.03 13.50 26.97
N ALA A 76 -16.74 12.20 27.18
CA ALA A 76 -16.86 11.18 26.12
C ALA A 76 -18.26 11.15 25.48
N ALA A 77 -19.32 11.29 26.28
CA ALA A 77 -20.70 11.30 25.80
C ALA A 77 -21.03 12.53 24.94
N GLU A 78 -20.54 13.72 25.33
CA GLU A 78 -20.72 14.95 24.57
C GLU A 78 -19.97 14.90 23.23
N PHE A 79 -18.74 14.34 23.26
CA PHE A 79 -17.96 14.09 22.07
C PHE A 79 -18.66 13.13 21.10
N ASP A 80 -19.21 12.02 21.59
CA ASP A 80 -19.95 11.05 20.77
C ASP A 80 -21.18 11.69 20.10
N GLU A 81 -21.93 12.51 20.84
CA GLU A 81 -23.09 13.22 20.30
C GLU A 81 -22.67 14.22 19.21
N LEU A 82 -21.63 15.01 19.47
CA LEU A 82 -21.10 16.00 18.52
C LEU A 82 -20.59 15.33 17.23
N MET A 83 -19.80 14.25 17.36
CA MET A 83 -19.29 13.50 16.21
C MET A 83 -20.38 12.79 15.42
N SER A 84 -21.46 12.37 16.09
CA SER A 84 -22.62 11.76 15.43
C SER A 84 -23.48 12.80 14.71
N GLY A 85 -23.55 14.04 15.21
CA GLY A 85 -24.08 15.19 14.45
C GLY A 85 -23.25 15.45 13.19
N TYR A 86 -21.95 15.62 13.38
CA TYR A 86 -21.00 15.89 12.29
C TYR A 86 -21.06 14.83 11.17
N ARG A 87 -21.06 13.53 11.52
CA ARG A 87 -21.21 12.46 10.52
C ARG A 87 -22.52 12.54 9.75
N ARG A 88 -23.65 12.75 10.43
CA ARG A 88 -24.95 12.89 9.74
C ARG A 88 -24.99 14.07 8.77
N GLU A 89 -24.27 15.14 9.07
CA GLU A 89 -24.19 16.33 8.21
C GLU A 89 -23.31 16.10 6.96
N HIS A 90 -22.31 15.22 7.05
CA HIS A 90 -21.32 15.00 5.99
C HIS A 90 -21.38 13.63 5.30
N ASP A 91 -22.14 12.66 5.83
CA ASP A 91 -22.28 11.31 5.25
C ASP A 91 -22.97 11.36 3.86
N ASP A 92 -23.71 12.44 3.55
CA ASP A 92 -24.28 12.69 2.22
C ASP A 92 -23.29 13.35 1.23
N GLU A 93 -22.20 13.97 1.72
CA GLU A 93 -21.19 14.63 0.88
C GLU A 93 -20.08 13.69 0.41
N ASP A 94 -19.90 12.54 1.08
CA ASP A 94 -18.79 11.61 0.87
C ASP A 94 -19.25 10.17 0.57
N SER A 95 -20.31 10.02 -0.22
CA SER A 95 -20.53 8.79 -0.98
C SER A 95 -19.67 8.84 -2.25
N PRO A 96 -18.48 8.20 -2.29
CA PRO A 96 -17.92 7.84 -3.57
C PRO A 96 -18.94 6.90 -4.22
N GLU A 97 -19.51 7.31 -5.35
CA GLU A 97 -20.15 6.40 -6.28
C GLU A 97 -19.14 5.27 -6.56
N LEU A 98 -19.26 4.15 -5.85
CA LEU A 98 -18.55 2.93 -6.21
C LEU A 98 -19.04 2.58 -7.62
N PRO A 99 -18.14 2.50 -8.63
CA PRO A 99 -18.55 2.10 -9.96
C PRO A 99 -19.31 0.79 -9.87
N GLN A 100 -20.58 0.80 -10.28
CA GLN A 100 -21.33 -0.44 -10.43
C GLN A 100 -20.62 -1.25 -11.51
N ASP A 101 -19.98 -2.32 -11.08
CA ASP A 101 -19.37 -3.29 -11.96
C ASP A 101 -20.51 -3.94 -12.75
N HIS A 102 -20.75 -3.42 -13.97
CA HIS A 102 -21.61 -4.06 -14.96
C HIS A 102 -20.88 -5.30 -15.46
N ALA A 103 -20.97 -6.39 -14.69
CA ALA A 103 -20.68 -7.71 -15.20
C ALA A 103 -21.89 -8.22 -16.00
N ALA A 104 -21.58 -8.56 -17.25
CA ALA A 104 -22.39 -9.13 -18.33
C ALA A 104 -23.52 -10.09 -17.94
#